data_AF-A0A3C0WDD7-F1
#
_entry.id   AF-A0A3C0WDD7-F1
#
_cell.length_a   1.000
_cell.length_b   1.000
_cell.length_c   1.000
_cell.angle_alpha   90.00
_cell.angle_beta   90.00
_cell.angle_gamma   90.00
#
_symmetry.space_group_name_H-M   'P 1'
#
loop_
_entity.id
_entity.type
_entity.pdbx_description
1 polymer ?
#
loop_
_entity_poly.entity_id
_entity_poly.type
_entity_poly.pdbx_seq_one_letter_code
_entity_poly.pdbx_strand_id
1 'polypeptide(L)'
;KFQYGTLQGIRAVTVRAVPGLKFDPNVIRVSPGELVAIQVKNDDPSMPHNMVILQREDLNEIGQASMLLAADPKALALNYVPTHPGVIYLTPVLSPGGSYTVYYKAPSESGIYPFVCTFPGHWKVMRGVIHVANEGVKLPEVPELQAPTRPFVKMWMTKDLVPDLNDLGGRSVARGQEVFTVAGCIQCHKVNGKGADLGPDLSQVTKRFKGEKLLNQILNPSAEIHKEYQAVSIITVDGETITGLVTKKSDEALTLLTNPLKPTELTELATADIEELIPSKVSTMPKGLLMTFTREEILDLMRFLHTQGD
;
A
#
# COMPACT_ATOMS: atom_id res chain seq x y z
N LYS A 1 -19.32 -20.68 -42.42
CA LYS A 1 -18.74 -21.49 -41.32
C LYS A 1 -17.98 -20.54 -40.41
N PHE A 2 -18.51 -20.22 -39.22
CA PHE A 2 -17.75 -19.47 -38.24
C PHE A 2 -16.73 -20.43 -37.61
N GLN A 3 -15.47 -20.02 -37.54
CA GLN A 3 -14.45 -20.71 -36.76
C GLN A 3 -14.22 -19.89 -35.49
N TYR A 4 -14.24 -20.56 -34.33
CA TYR A 4 -13.73 -19.96 -33.11
C TYR A 4 -12.22 -19.84 -33.28
N GLY A 5 -11.71 -18.62 -33.38
CA GLY A 5 -10.28 -18.36 -33.34
C GLY A 5 -9.77 -18.65 -31.93
N THR A 6 -8.92 -19.65 -31.77
CA THR A 6 -8.09 -19.79 -30.57
C THR A 6 -6.77 -19.09 -30.85
N LEU A 7 -6.26 -18.35 -29.87
CA LEU A 7 -4.88 -17.86 -29.92
C LEU A 7 -3.95 -19.07 -29.74
N GLN A 8 -3.68 -19.78 -30.83
CA GLN A 8 -2.75 -20.92 -30.82
C GLN A 8 -1.40 -20.45 -30.29
N GLY A 9 -0.80 -21.24 -29.40
CA GLY A 9 0.49 -20.93 -28.80
C GLY A 9 0.45 -20.03 -27.55
N ILE A 10 -0.73 -19.62 -27.06
CA ILE A 10 -0.84 -18.94 -25.75
C ILE A 10 -1.08 -19.98 -24.65
N ARG A 11 -0.16 -20.04 -23.69
CA ARG A 11 -0.34 -20.87 -22.50
C ARG A 11 -1.24 -20.16 -21.49
N ALA A 12 -2.20 -20.88 -20.91
CA ALA A 12 -3.02 -20.37 -19.83
C ALA A 12 -2.37 -20.66 -18.46
N VAL A 13 -2.35 -19.65 -17.58
CA VAL A 13 -1.95 -19.78 -16.18
C VAL A 13 -3.04 -19.15 -15.32
N THR A 14 -3.40 -19.78 -14.20
CA THR A 14 -4.32 -19.18 -13.22
C THR A 14 -3.54 -18.75 -11.99
N VAL A 15 -3.76 -17.52 -11.54
CA VAL A 15 -3.25 -16.98 -10.27
C VAL A 15 -4.46 -16.61 -9.42
N ARG A 16 -4.52 -17.15 -8.20
CA ARG A 16 -5.63 -16.90 -7.29
C ARG A 16 -5.18 -15.97 -6.18
N ALA A 17 -5.90 -14.87 -5.96
CA ALA A 17 -5.89 -14.21 -4.67
C ALA A 17 -6.73 -15.05 -3.71
N VAL A 18 -6.14 -15.46 -2.59
CA VAL A 18 -6.78 -16.35 -1.61
C VAL A 18 -6.64 -15.77 -0.19
N PRO A 19 -7.41 -16.25 0.80
CA PRO A 19 -7.35 -15.74 2.16
C PRO A 19 -5.94 -15.69 2.75
N GLY A 20 -5.68 -14.65 3.53
CA GLY A 20 -4.37 -14.38 4.12
C GLY A 20 -3.46 -13.49 3.28
N LEU A 21 -4.04 -12.69 2.36
CA LEU A 21 -3.33 -11.74 1.51
C LEU A 21 -2.18 -12.39 0.72
N LYS A 22 -2.49 -13.45 -0.02
CA LYS A 22 -1.50 -14.20 -0.79
C LYS A 22 -2.01 -14.53 -2.19
N PHE A 23 -1.05 -14.66 -3.10
CA PHE A 23 -1.29 -15.25 -4.41
C PHE A 23 -0.98 -16.74 -4.39
N ASP A 24 -1.74 -17.52 -5.16
CA ASP A 24 -1.52 -18.95 -5.35
C ASP A 24 -1.75 -19.34 -6.83
N PRO A 25 -0.69 -19.75 -7.57
CA PRO A 25 0.69 -19.80 -7.12
C PRO A 25 1.28 -18.39 -6.95
N ASN A 26 2.24 -18.25 -6.06
CA ASN A 26 3.06 -17.03 -5.93
C ASN A 26 4.33 -17.08 -6.80
N VAL A 27 4.57 -18.17 -7.54
CA VAL A 27 5.67 -18.32 -8.49
C VAL A 27 5.12 -18.83 -9.81
N ILE A 28 5.39 -18.11 -10.89
CA ILE A 28 5.05 -18.51 -12.27
C ILE A 28 6.36 -18.62 -13.04
N ARG A 29 6.51 -19.63 -13.89
CA ARG A 29 7.64 -19.75 -14.82
C ARG A 29 7.17 -19.55 -16.25
N VAL A 30 7.92 -18.78 -17.02
CA VAL A 30 7.68 -18.48 -18.44
C VAL A 30 9.00 -18.43 -19.19
N SER A 31 9.01 -18.75 -20.48
CA SER A 31 10.19 -18.53 -21.34
C SER A 31 10.28 -17.07 -21.78
N PRO A 32 11.48 -16.54 -22.08
CA PRO A 32 11.61 -15.20 -22.65
C PRO A 32 10.76 -15.02 -23.92
N GLY A 33 9.99 -13.93 -23.99
CA GLY A 33 9.10 -13.66 -25.12
C GLY A 33 7.82 -14.51 -25.22
N GLU A 34 7.60 -15.46 -24.30
CA GLU A 34 6.41 -16.33 -24.29
C GLU A 34 5.12 -15.50 -24.14
N LEU A 35 4.08 -15.89 -24.90
CA LEU A 35 2.74 -15.36 -24.74
C LEU A 35 1.94 -16.21 -23.75
N VAL A 36 1.44 -15.58 -22.69
CA VAL A 36 0.74 -16.24 -21.59
C VAL A 36 -0.57 -15.51 -21.30
N ALA A 37 -1.67 -16.25 -21.18
CA ALA A 37 -2.92 -15.74 -20.65
C ALA A 37 -2.97 -16.02 -19.14
N ILE A 38 -2.70 -14.99 -18.34
CA ILE A 38 -2.73 -15.08 -16.88
C ILE A 38 -4.13 -14.70 -16.40
N GLN A 39 -4.93 -15.71 -16.06
CA GLN A 39 -6.22 -15.50 -15.42
C GLN A 39 -6.02 -15.26 -13.93
N VAL A 40 -6.30 -14.04 -13.48
CA VAL A 40 -6.33 -13.68 -12.07
C VAL A 40 -7.73 -13.89 -11.54
N LYS A 41 -7.87 -14.65 -10.46
CA LYS A 41 -9.14 -14.91 -9.77
C LYS A 41 -9.07 -14.42 -8.34
N ASN A 42 -10.12 -13.78 -7.87
CA ASN A 42 -10.25 -13.44 -6.46
C ASN A 42 -11.11 -14.49 -5.74
N ASP A 43 -10.44 -15.47 -5.14
CA ASP A 43 -11.06 -16.51 -4.31
C ASP A 43 -11.05 -16.11 -2.81
N ASP A 44 -10.55 -14.92 -2.45
CA ASP A 44 -10.70 -14.35 -1.12
C ASP A 44 -12.15 -13.85 -0.94
N PRO A 45 -12.92 -14.40 0.02
CA PRO A 45 -14.33 -14.05 0.18
C PRO A 45 -14.54 -12.67 0.84
N SER A 46 -13.48 -12.07 1.39
CA SER A 46 -13.60 -10.90 2.28
C SER A 46 -12.96 -9.65 1.72
N MET A 47 -12.00 -9.77 0.81
CA MET A 47 -11.17 -8.64 0.40
C MET A 47 -11.09 -8.51 -1.13
N PRO A 48 -11.15 -7.28 -1.66
CA PRO A 48 -10.84 -7.01 -3.05
C PRO A 48 -9.33 -7.07 -3.29
N HIS A 49 -8.93 -7.52 -4.48
CA HIS A 49 -7.52 -7.65 -4.85
C HIS A 49 -7.30 -7.30 -6.32
N ASN A 50 -6.15 -6.70 -6.64
CA ASN A 50 -5.65 -6.62 -8.00
C ASN A 50 -4.33 -7.40 -8.12
N MET A 51 -3.76 -7.47 -9.32
CA MET A 51 -2.42 -7.95 -9.55
C MET A 51 -1.73 -7.03 -10.55
N VAL A 52 -0.56 -6.52 -10.17
CA VAL A 52 0.27 -5.64 -10.98
C VAL A 52 1.61 -6.32 -11.20
N ILE A 53 2.00 -6.51 -12.46
CA ILE A 53 3.29 -7.08 -12.86
C ILE A 53 4.28 -5.94 -13.07
N LEU A 54 5.45 -6.04 -12.45
CA LEU A 54 6.42 -4.97 -12.33
C LEU A 54 7.76 -5.30 -13.01
N GLN A 55 8.52 -4.26 -13.32
CA GLN A 55 9.96 -4.37 -13.53
C GLN A 55 10.66 -4.75 -12.21
N ARG A 56 11.91 -5.21 -12.32
CA ARG A 56 12.59 -6.02 -11.29
C ARG A 56 12.83 -5.29 -9.97
N GLU A 57 13.14 -4.00 -10.02
CA GLU A 57 13.62 -3.22 -8.86
C GLU A 57 12.53 -2.31 -8.24
N ASP A 58 11.33 -2.25 -8.82
CA ASP A 58 10.37 -1.18 -8.52
C ASP A 58 9.34 -1.53 -7.43
N LEU A 59 9.42 -2.72 -6.82
CA LEU A 59 8.38 -3.23 -5.93
C LEU A 59 8.11 -2.32 -4.72
N ASN A 60 9.17 -1.85 -4.05
CA ASN A 60 9.02 -1.06 -2.84
C ASN A 60 8.48 0.35 -3.16
N GLU A 61 8.99 0.98 -4.21
CA GLU A 61 8.56 2.32 -4.63
C GLU A 61 7.09 2.30 -5.08
N ILE A 62 6.72 1.37 -5.96
CA ILE A 62 5.33 1.22 -6.45
C ILE A 62 4.39 0.81 -5.31
N GLY A 63 4.83 -0.10 -4.44
CA GLY A 63 4.08 -0.51 -3.25
C GLY A 63 3.77 0.69 -2.35
N GLN A 64 4.76 1.48 -1.99
CA GLN A 64 4.57 2.68 -1.17
C GLN A 64 3.72 3.74 -1.88
N ALA A 65 3.98 4.00 -3.16
CA ALA A 65 3.18 4.94 -3.96
C ALA A 65 1.70 4.51 -4.07
N SER A 66 1.41 3.20 -4.12
CA SER A 66 0.03 2.70 -4.12
C SER A 66 -0.72 2.99 -2.81
N MET A 67 -0.02 2.99 -1.67
CA MET A 67 -0.64 3.35 -0.39
C MET A 67 -1.01 4.83 -0.34
N LEU A 68 -0.12 5.67 -0.87
CA LEU A 68 -0.31 7.13 -0.90
C LEU A 68 -1.43 7.51 -1.88
N LEU A 69 -1.48 6.84 -3.03
CA LEU A 69 -2.54 6.99 -4.01
C LEU A 69 -3.93 6.72 -3.40
N ALA A 70 -4.05 5.93 -2.33
CA ALA A 70 -5.33 5.64 -1.69
C ALA A 70 -6.08 6.91 -1.23
N ALA A 71 -5.37 8.00 -0.94
CA ALA A 71 -5.96 9.27 -0.56
C ALA A 71 -6.56 10.07 -1.74
N ASP A 72 -6.25 9.68 -2.98
CA ASP A 72 -6.73 10.30 -4.21
C ASP A 72 -8.16 9.83 -4.57
N PRO A 73 -9.10 10.72 -4.93
CA PRO A 73 -10.45 10.36 -5.33
C PRO A 73 -10.50 9.50 -6.60
N LYS A 74 -9.48 9.57 -7.46
CA LYS A 74 -9.31 8.74 -8.66
C LYS A 74 -8.71 7.37 -8.34
N ALA A 75 -8.26 7.10 -7.12
CA ALA A 75 -7.57 5.86 -6.76
C ALA A 75 -8.33 4.60 -7.20
N LEU A 76 -9.65 4.57 -7.00
CA LEU A 76 -10.48 3.45 -7.41
C LEU A 76 -10.51 3.27 -8.94
N ALA A 77 -10.65 4.38 -9.69
CA ALA A 77 -10.65 4.36 -11.15
C ALA A 77 -9.27 3.92 -11.71
N LEU A 78 -8.20 4.29 -11.00
CA LEU A 78 -6.83 3.87 -11.28
C LEU A 78 -6.51 2.48 -10.71
N ASN A 79 -7.48 1.79 -10.11
CA ASN A 79 -7.32 0.46 -9.51
C ASN A 79 -6.21 0.39 -8.45
N TYR A 80 -5.94 1.51 -7.77
CA TYR A 80 -4.82 1.69 -6.83
C TYR A 80 -3.45 1.37 -7.44
N VAL A 81 -3.30 1.57 -8.75
CA VAL A 81 -2.02 1.43 -9.44
C VAL A 81 -1.46 2.83 -9.72
N PRO A 82 -0.32 3.22 -9.12
CA PRO A 82 0.31 4.49 -9.42
C PRO A 82 0.85 4.49 -10.85
N THR A 83 0.83 5.65 -11.51
CA THR A 83 1.50 5.82 -12.80
C THR A 83 3.00 5.73 -12.59
N HIS A 84 3.62 4.64 -13.05
CA HIS A 84 5.05 4.39 -12.90
C HIS A 84 5.58 3.61 -14.11
N PRO A 85 6.75 3.95 -14.67
CA PRO A 85 7.32 3.25 -15.83
C PRO A 85 7.63 1.76 -15.55
N GLY A 86 7.75 1.42 -14.28
CA GLY A 86 7.92 0.05 -13.79
C GLY A 86 6.68 -0.84 -13.87
N VAL A 87 5.49 -0.29 -14.11
CA VAL A 87 4.26 -1.09 -14.25
C VAL A 87 4.20 -1.67 -15.67
N ILE A 88 4.28 -3.00 -15.78
CA ILE A 88 4.27 -3.69 -17.07
C ILE A 88 2.83 -4.06 -17.46
N TYR A 89 2.08 -4.66 -16.54
CA TYR A 89 0.67 -5.04 -16.72
C TYR A 89 -0.08 -4.91 -15.41
N LEU A 90 -1.40 -4.75 -15.49
CA LEU A 90 -2.28 -4.71 -14.33
C LEU A 90 -3.62 -5.38 -14.60
N THR A 91 -4.27 -5.83 -13.53
CA THR A 91 -5.70 -6.12 -13.52
C THR A 91 -6.47 -4.94 -12.92
N PRO A 92 -7.78 -4.81 -13.21
CA PRO A 92 -8.63 -4.03 -12.33
C PRO A 92 -8.65 -4.63 -10.91
N VAL A 93 -9.15 -3.86 -9.94
CA VAL A 93 -9.47 -4.40 -8.62
C VAL A 93 -10.64 -5.38 -8.76
N LEU A 94 -10.40 -6.62 -8.40
CA LEU A 94 -11.39 -7.69 -8.45
C LEU A 94 -12.07 -7.80 -7.08
N SER A 95 -13.39 -7.65 -7.06
CA SER A 95 -14.21 -8.02 -5.89
C SER A 95 -14.16 -9.54 -5.65
N PRO A 96 -14.55 -10.03 -4.45
CA PRO A 96 -14.67 -11.46 -4.18
C PRO A 96 -15.46 -12.21 -5.27
N GLY A 97 -14.92 -13.33 -5.75
CA GLY A 97 -15.46 -14.12 -6.87
C GLY A 97 -15.17 -13.56 -8.27
N GLY A 98 -14.59 -12.36 -8.35
CA GLY A 98 -14.23 -11.71 -9.61
C GLY A 98 -13.03 -12.38 -10.30
N SER A 99 -12.94 -12.22 -11.63
CA SER A 99 -11.78 -12.69 -12.39
C SER A 99 -11.46 -11.78 -13.57
N TYR A 100 -10.20 -11.77 -13.99
CA TYR A 100 -9.73 -11.03 -15.15
C TYR A 100 -8.55 -11.74 -15.79
N THR A 101 -8.46 -11.73 -17.12
CA THR A 101 -7.34 -12.36 -17.85
C THR A 101 -6.42 -11.30 -18.43
N VAL A 102 -5.17 -11.32 -18.02
CA VAL A 102 -4.09 -10.51 -18.61
C VAL A 102 -3.41 -11.33 -19.70
N TYR A 103 -3.36 -10.79 -20.93
CA TYR A 103 -2.54 -11.35 -22.00
C TYR A 103 -1.13 -10.79 -21.88
N TYR A 104 -0.27 -11.55 -21.22
CA TYR A 104 1.09 -11.18 -20.87
C TYR A 104 2.08 -11.70 -21.93
N LYS A 105 2.88 -10.79 -22.49
CA LYS A 105 4.10 -11.17 -23.21
C LYS A 105 5.28 -11.07 -22.27
N ALA A 106 5.94 -12.18 -22.00
CA ALA A 106 7.12 -12.21 -21.16
C ALA A 106 8.23 -11.32 -21.76
N PRO A 107 8.97 -10.55 -20.92
CA PRO A 107 10.18 -9.86 -21.34
C PRO A 107 11.15 -10.80 -22.08
N SER A 108 11.89 -10.25 -23.03
CA SER A 108 12.94 -11.00 -23.73
C SER A 108 14.17 -11.21 -22.83
N GLU A 109 14.34 -10.38 -21.82
CA GLU A 109 15.41 -10.52 -20.84
C GLU A 109 15.04 -11.56 -19.79
N SER A 110 15.97 -12.45 -19.51
CA SER A 110 15.76 -13.48 -18.49
C SER A 110 15.86 -12.90 -17.08
N GLY A 111 14.95 -13.35 -16.22
CA GLY A 111 15.08 -13.31 -14.77
C GLY A 111 13.78 -13.04 -14.06
N ILE A 112 13.79 -12.26 -12.97
CA ILE A 112 12.71 -12.30 -11.99
C ILE A 112 11.95 -10.98 -11.95
N TYR A 113 10.67 -11.06 -12.30
CA TYR A 113 9.76 -9.93 -12.39
C TYR A 113 8.70 -10.07 -11.30
N PRO A 114 8.63 -9.13 -10.34
CA PRO A 114 7.65 -9.21 -9.28
C PRO A 114 6.24 -8.99 -9.81
N PHE A 115 5.26 -9.59 -9.13
CA PHE A 115 3.89 -9.15 -9.20
C PHE A 115 3.32 -8.96 -7.80
N VAL A 116 2.43 -7.98 -7.65
CA VAL A 116 1.99 -7.50 -6.33
C VAL A 116 0.53 -7.05 -6.36
N CYS A 117 -0.16 -7.18 -5.23
CA CYS A 117 -1.46 -6.53 -5.02
C CYS A 117 -1.21 -5.11 -4.50
N THR A 118 -1.58 -4.09 -5.26
CA THR A 118 -1.44 -2.68 -4.89
C THR A 118 -2.70 -2.11 -4.23
N PHE A 119 -3.71 -2.96 -3.96
CA PHE A 119 -4.80 -2.56 -3.09
C PHE A 119 -4.22 -2.08 -1.74
N PRO A 120 -4.70 -0.96 -1.16
CA PRO A 120 -3.98 -0.26 -0.11
C PRO A 120 -3.55 -1.16 1.05
N GLY A 121 -2.24 -1.23 1.27
CA GLY A 121 -1.58 -2.02 2.32
C GLY A 121 -1.23 -3.46 1.95
N HIS A 122 -1.88 -4.07 0.96
CA HIS A 122 -1.71 -5.50 0.64
C HIS A 122 -0.30 -5.82 0.13
N TRP A 123 0.33 -4.91 -0.61
CA TRP A 123 1.64 -5.10 -1.24
C TRP A 123 2.75 -5.53 -0.27
N LYS A 124 2.63 -5.19 1.02
CA LYS A 124 3.59 -5.54 2.07
C LYS A 124 3.77 -7.06 2.23
N VAL A 125 2.73 -7.85 1.90
CA VAL A 125 2.74 -9.31 2.04
C VAL A 125 2.25 -10.05 0.79
N MET A 126 1.37 -9.42 0.01
CA MET A 126 0.69 -10.05 -1.13
C MET A 126 1.46 -9.82 -2.42
N ARG A 127 2.49 -10.63 -2.61
CA ARG A 127 3.42 -10.56 -3.76
C ARG A 127 3.85 -11.94 -4.23
N GLY A 128 4.31 -12.00 -5.46
CA GLY A 128 4.86 -13.19 -6.10
C GLY A 128 5.83 -12.82 -7.20
N VAL A 129 6.27 -13.82 -7.96
CA VAL A 129 7.27 -13.66 -9.02
C VAL A 129 6.93 -14.40 -10.30
N ILE A 130 7.22 -13.75 -11.42
CA ILE A 130 7.35 -14.38 -12.72
C ILE A 130 8.84 -14.59 -12.99
N HIS A 131 9.21 -15.86 -13.06
CA HIS A 131 10.52 -16.35 -13.48
C HIS A 131 10.54 -16.47 -15.00
N VAL A 132 11.15 -15.49 -15.66
CA VAL A 132 11.40 -15.48 -17.10
C VAL A 132 12.71 -16.20 -17.37
N ALA A 133 12.66 -17.47 -17.75
CA ALA A 133 13.83 -18.26 -18.08
C ALA A 133 13.46 -19.47 -18.93
N ASN A 134 14.39 -19.93 -19.75
CA ASN A 134 14.26 -21.21 -20.44
C ASN A 134 14.18 -22.36 -19.43
N GLU A 135 13.53 -23.44 -19.83
CA GLU A 135 13.39 -24.64 -19.01
C GLU A 135 14.77 -25.19 -18.58
N GLY A 136 14.88 -25.64 -17.32
CA GLY A 136 16.13 -26.12 -16.73
C GLY A 136 17.09 -25.04 -16.24
N VAL A 137 16.85 -23.75 -16.54
CA VAL A 137 17.69 -22.66 -16.01
C VAL A 137 17.34 -22.39 -14.55
N LYS A 138 18.33 -22.58 -13.67
CA LYS A 138 18.24 -22.11 -12.29
C LYS A 138 18.38 -20.59 -12.30
N LEU A 139 17.31 -19.90 -11.91
CA LEU A 139 17.36 -18.45 -11.71
C LEU A 139 18.00 -18.13 -10.36
N PRO A 140 18.67 -16.97 -10.25
CA PRO A 140 19.16 -16.49 -8.97
C PRO A 140 18.01 -16.38 -7.97
N GLU A 141 18.31 -16.61 -6.70
CA GLU A 141 17.38 -16.28 -5.62
C GLU A 141 17.14 -14.76 -5.63
N VAL A 142 15.92 -14.31 -5.33
CA VAL A 142 15.65 -12.88 -5.12
C VAL A 142 15.53 -12.65 -3.64
N PRO A 143 16.59 -12.14 -2.99
CA PRO A 143 16.62 -11.95 -1.55
C PRO A 143 15.44 -11.12 -1.05
N GLU A 144 14.95 -10.15 -1.81
CA GLU A 144 13.84 -9.27 -1.40
C GLU A 144 12.51 -10.03 -1.31
N LEU A 145 12.34 -11.09 -2.09
CA LEU A 145 11.14 -11.92 -2.14
C LEU A 145 11.24 -13.15 -1.23
N GLN A 146 12.46 -13.52 -0.85
CA GLN A 146 12.77 -14.56 0.14
C GLN A 146 13.01 -13.98 1.54
N ALA A 147 13.28 -12.67 1.64
CA ALA A 147 13.48 -11.96 2.88
C ALA A 147 12.28 -12.27 3.76
N PRO A 148 12.50 -12.65 5.03
CA PRO A 148 11.43 -12.99 5.92
C PRO A 148 10.51 -11.77 6.03
N THR A 149 9.40 -11.83 5.29
CA THR A 149 8.30 -10.92 5.50
C THR A 149 7.60 -11.42 6.73
N ARG A 150 7.30 -10.49 7.63
CA ARG A 150 6.42 -10.80 8.75
C ARG A 150 5.13 -11.39 8.16
N PRO A 151 4.73 -12.61 8.55
CA PRO A 151 3.58 -13.25 7.94
C PRO A 151 2.33 -12.40 8.22
N PHE A 152 1.35 -12.49 7.33
CA PHE A 152 0.02 -11.97 7.63
C PHE A 152 -0.50 -12.65 8.90
N VAL A 153 -0.87 -11.84 9.89
CA VAL A 153 -1.50 -12.31 11.13
C VAL A 153 -3.00 -12.15 11.01
N LYS A 154 -3.46 -10.90 10.90
CA LYS A 154 -4.89 -10.57 10.84
C LYS A 154 -5.10 -9.11 10.42
N MET A 155 -6.21 -8.81 9.76
CA MET A 155 -6.77 -7.46 9.75
C MET A 155 -7.40 -7.15 11.11
N TRP A 156 -6.62 -6.55 12.01
CA TRP A 156 -7.04 -6.21 13.38
C TRP A 156 -8.20 -5.22 13.41
N MET A 157 -9.17 -5.48 14.27
CA MET A 157 -10.26 -4.56 14.61
C MET A 157 -10.09 -4.05 16.03
N THR A 158 -10.61 -2.86 16.32
CA THR A 158 -10.57 -2.25 17.67
C THR A 158 -11.05 -3.22 18.75
N LYS A 159 -12.19 -3.89 18.53
CA LYS A 159 -12.75 -4.90 19.46
C LYS A 159 -11.82 -6.07 19.77
N ASP A 160 -10.87 -6.37 18.88
CA ASP A 160 -9.95 -7.47 19.11
C ASP A 160 -8.97 -7.13 20.24
N LEU A 161 -8.64 -5.86 20.45
CA LEU A 161 -7.54 -5.42 21.33
C LEU A 161 -8.01 -4.60 22.54
N VAL A 162 -9.18 -3.95 22.45
CA VAL A 162 -9.76 -3.12 23.53
C VAL A 162 -9.73 -3.78 24.91
N PRO A 163 -10.05 -5.08 25.08
CA PRO A 163 -10.05 -5.71 26.41
C PRO A 163 -8.72 -5.58 27.18
N ASP A 164 -7.58 -5.47 26.48
CA ASP A 164 -6.25 -5.41 27.08
C ASP A 164 -5.67 -3.99 27.13
N LEU A 165 -6.37 -2.97 26.64
CA LEU A 165 -5.86 -1.59 26.63
C LEU A 165 -5.91 -0.90 28.00
N ASN A 166 -6.71 -1.43 28.93
CA ASN A 166 -6.88 -0.86 30.26
C ASN A 166 -5.70 -1.14 31.20
N ASP A 167 -4.93 -2.20 30.93
CA ASP A 167 -3.72 -2.54 31.66
C ASP A 167 -2.59 -2.88 30.68
N LEU A 168 -1.79 -1.85 30.38
CA LEU A 168 -0.55 -2.01 29.61
C LEU A 168 0.66 -2.23 30.54
N GLY A 169 0.44 -2.52 31.83
CA GLY A 169 1.48 -2.89 32.78
C GLY A 169 2.25 -4.12 32.32
N GLY A 170 3.58 -4.10 32.48
CA GLY A 170 4.45 -5.20 32.04
C GLY A 170 4.67 -5.32 30.52
N ARG A 171 3.99 -4.51 29.69
CA ARG A 171 4.26 -4.40 28.26
C ARG A 171 5.60 -3.72 27.98
N SER A 172 6.28 -4.16 26.93
CA SER A 172 7.64 -3.69 26.61
C SER A 172 7.61 -2.43 25.76
N VAL A 173 8.06 -1.31 26.35
CA VAL A 173 8.27 -0.04 25.63
C VAL A 173 9.27 -0.19 24.49
N ALA A 174 10.35 -0.96 24.72
CA ALA A 174 11.39 -1.18 23.71
C ALA A 174 10.87 -1.93 22.49
N ARG A 175 10.08 -3.01 22.69
CA ARG A 175 9.43 -3.71 21.56
C ARG A 175 8.39 -2.84 20.89
N GLY A 176 7.64 -2.03 21.64
CA GLY A 176 6.69 -1.08 21.05
C GLY A 176 7.35 -0.06 20.13
N GLN A 177 8.55 0.42 20.49
CA GLN A 177 9.34 1.30 19.64
C GLN A 177 9.84 0.60 18.37
N GLU A 178 10.22 -0.67 18.48
CA GLU A 178 10.58 -1.50 17.32
C GLU A 178 9.37 -1.64 16.37
N VAL A 179 8.19 -1.95 16.91
CA VAL A 179 6.94 -2.02 16.13
C VAL A 179 6.65 -0.69 15.45
N PHE A 180 6.80 0.45 16.14
CA PHE A 180 6.64 1.78 15.56
C PHE A 180 7.56 2.02 14.34
N THR A 181 8.78 1.50 14.42
CA THR A 181 9.78 1.61 13.35
C THR A 181 9.43 0.67 12.19
N VAL A 182 9.23 -0.62 12.47
CA VAL A 182 9.01 -1.68 11.47
C VAL A 182 7.65 -1.54 10.77
N ALA A 183 6.62 -1.06 11.46
CA ALA A 183 5.32 -0.77 10.85
C ALA A 183 5.40 0.38 9.84
N GLY A 184 6.45 1.23 9.94
CA GLY A 184 6.68 2.39 9.09
C GLY A 184 6.14 3.70 9.67
N CYS A 185 5.63 3.72 10.92
CA CYS A 185 5.09 4.93 11.52
C CYS A 185 6.14 6.05 11.60
N ILE A 186 7.41 5.69 11.88
CA ILE A 186 8.54 6.64 11.93
C ILE A 186 8.81 7.37 10.61
N GLN A 187 8.36 6.82 9.47
CA GLN A 187 8.53 7.44 8.15
C GLN A 187 7.67 8.68 7.97
N CYS A 188 6.65 8.86 8.80
CA CYS A 188 5.77 10.04 8.75
C CYS A 188 5.68 10.77 10.08
N HIS A 189 5.74 10.05 11.20
CA HIS A 189 5.54 10.61 12.53
C HIS A 189 6.83 10.79 13.30
N LYS A 190 6.90 11.92 13.99
CA LYS A 190 7.97 12.25 14.94
C LYS A 190 7.60 11.79 16.35
N VAL A 191 8.60 11.31 17.09
CA VAL A 191 8.54 11.04 18.53
C VAL A 191 9.85 11.49 19.15
N ASN A 192 9.80 12.42 20.11
CA ASN A 192 10.95 12.99 20.81
C ASN A 192 12.07 13.43 19.86
N GLY A 193 11.69 14.14 18.79
CA GLY A 193 12.63 14.64 17.77
C GLY A 193 13.12 13.61 16.75
N LYS A 194 12.69 12.34 16.83
CA LYS A 194 13.08 11.27 15.91
C LYS A 194 11.94 10.90 14.96
N GLY A 195 12.24 10.74 13.68
CA GLY A 195 11.28 10.43 12.63
C GLY A 195 11.08 11.58 11.65
N ALA A 196 10.12 11.43 10.74
CA ALA A 196 9.78 12.46 9.76
C ALA A 196 8.72 13.45 10.27
N ASP A 197 8.55 14.55 9.55
CA ASP A 197 7.60 15.64 9.87
C ASP A 197 6.48 15.72 8.83
N LEU A 198 5.91 14.56 8.48
CA LEU A 198 4.84 14.45 7.47
C LEU A 198 3.47 14.25 8.12
N GLY A 199 3.43 13.63 9.30
CA GLY A 199 2.26 13.48 10.14
C GLY A 199 2.44 14.19 11.49
N PRO A 200 1.39 14.18 12.35
CA PRO A 200 1.45 14.75 13.68
C PRO A 200 2.62 14.22 14.51
N ASP A 201 3.26 15.10 15.28
CA ASP A 201 4.18 14.71 16.33
C ASP A 201 3.43 13.92 17.42
N LEU A 202 3.89 12.71 17.69
CA LEU A 202 3.26 11.78 18.61
C LEU A 202 3.88 11.82 20.02
N SER A 203 4.85 12.69 20.27
CA SER A 203 5.51 12.85 21.58
C SER A 203 4.53 13.18 22.70
N GLN A 204 3.36 13.75 22.40
CA GLN A 204 2.32 14.01 23.41
C GLN A 204 0.96 13.51 22.96
N VAL A 205 0.94 12.43 22.16
CA VAL A 205 -0.30 11.90 21.56
C VAL A 205 -1.36 11.57 22.62
N THR A 206 -0.94 11.14 23.80
CA THR A 206 -1.84 10.80 24.91
C THR A 206 -2.60 12.00 25.49
N LYS A 207 -2.16 13.24 25.28
CA LYS A 207 -2.95 14.41 25.68
C LYS A 207 -4.27 14.51 24.92
N ARG A 208 -4.31 14.01 23.67
CA ARG A 208 -5.49 14.06 22.79
C ARG A 208 -6.19 12.72 22.65
N PHE A 209 -5.44 11.62 22.50
CA PHE A 209 -5.99 10.29 22.27
C PHE A 209 -5.38 9.27 23.23
N LYS A 210 -6.23 8.54 23.96
CA LYS A 210 -5.81 7.47 24.89
C LYS A 210 -6.60 6.19 24.63
N GLY A 211 -6.04 5.05 25.03
CA GLY A 211 -6.69 3.74 25.01
C GLY A 211 -7.31 3.43 23.65
N GLU A 212 -8.60 3.07 23.66
CA GLU A 212 -9.38 2.72 22.47
C GLU A 212 -9.36 3.81 21.38
N LYS A 213 -9.43 5.09 21.76
CA LYS A 213 -9.44 6.18 20.78
C LYS A 213 -8.13 6.24 20.00
N LEU A 214 -7.00 6.09 20.70
CA LEU A 214 -5.68 6.05 20.04
C LEU A 214 -5.55 4.82 19.15
N LEU A 215 -5.98 3.65 19.63
CA LEU A 215 -5.97 2.44 18.82
C LEU A 215 -6.82 2.61 17.55
N ASN A 216 -7.99 3.24 17.67
CA ASN A 216 -8.87 3.49 16.53
C ASN A 216 -8.23 4.43 15.50
N GLN A 217 -7.48 5.45 15.93
CA GLN A 217 -6.72 6.31 14.99
C GLN A 217 -5.69 5.51 14.19
N ILE A 218 -5.08 4.48 14.79
CA ILE A 218 -4.07 3.64 14.13
C ILE A 218 -4.72 2.63 13.17
N LEU A 219 -5.80 1.98 13.60
CA LEU A 219 -6.48 0.94 12.81
C LEU A 219 -7.41 1.51 11.73
N ASN A 220 -7.97 2.70 11.97
CA ASN A 220 -8.95 3.38 11.12
C ASN A 220 -8.54 4.86 10.92
N PRO A 221 -7.42 5.14 10.26
CA PRO A 221 -6.84 6.49 10.16
C PRO A 221 -7.72 7.51 9.42
N SER A 222 -8.66 7.05 8.59
CA SER A 222 -9.63 7.92 7.90
C SER A 222 -10.87 8.24 8.74
N ALA A 223 -11.00 7.71 9.96
CA ALA A 223 -12.19 7.92 10.79
C ALA A 223 -12.28 9.36 11.31
N GLU A 224 -11.13 9.98 11.62
CA GLU A 224 -11.01 11.39 11.99
C GLU A 224 -9.67 11.91 11.47
N ILE A 225 -9.69 12.85 10.52
CA ILE A 225 -8.48 13.42 9.93
C ILE A 225 -8.34 14.85 10.42
N HIS A 226 -7.18 15.18 10.98
CA HIS A 226 -6.88 16.56 11.37
C HIS A 226 -6.70 17.44 10.14
N LYS A 227 -7.31 18.63 10.12
CA LYS A 227 -7.32 19.53 8.95
C LYS A 227 -5.91 19.84 8.41
N GLU A 228 -4.93 19.99 9.29
CA GLU A 228 -3.53 20.27 8.94
C GLU A 228 -2.83 19.13 8.19
N TYR A 229 -3.31 17.90 8.37
CA TYR A 229 -2.77 16.69 7.73
C TYR A 229 -3.75 16.08 6.72
N GLN A 230 -4.84 16.78 6.43
CA GLN A 230 -5.84 16.34 5.48
C GLN A 230 -5.39 16.72 4.07
N ALA A 231 -5.08 15.71 3.25
CA ALA A 231 -4.80 15.93 1.84
C ALA A 231 -6.01 16.57 1.15
N VAL A 232 -5.74 17.35 0.13
CA VAL A 232 -6.75 17.96 -0.74
C VAL A 232 -6.60 17.39 -2.14
N SER A 233 -7.72 17.23 -2.82
CA SER A 233 -7.77 16.97 -4.24
C SER A 233 -8.22 18.24 -4.94
N ILE A 234 -7.34 18.73 -5.80
CA ILE A 234 -7.53 19.97 -6.52
C ILE A 234 -7.85 19.62 -7.96
N ILE A 235 -8.98 20.14 -8.45
CA ILE A 235 -9.33 20.13 -9.87
C ILE A 235 -8.85 21.46 -10.43
N THR A 236 -8.01 21.40 -11.45
CA THR A 236 -7.48 22.59 -12.11
C THR A 236 -8.40 23.02 -13.26
N VAL A 237 -8.29 24.28 -13.68
CA VAL A 237 -9.12 24.86 -14.75
C VAL A 237 -8.98 24.17 -16.11
N ASP A 238 -7.90 23.43 -16.32
CA ASP A 238 -7.66 22.59 -17.50
C ASP A 238 -8.14 21.13 -17.34
N GLY A 239 -8.77 20.82 -16.21
CA GLY A 239 -9.37 19.52 -15.92
C GLY A 239 -8.40 18.48 -15.37
N GLU A 240 -7.16 18.84 -15.04
CA GLU A 240 -6.26 17.96 -14.29
C GLU A 240 -6.72 17.80 -12.84
N THR A 241 -6.22 16.75 -12.17
CA THR A 241 -6.46 16.59 -10.74
C THR A 241 -5.16 16.31 -10.05
N ILE A 242 -4.88 17.13 -9.03
CA ILE A 242 -3.68 17.05 -8.22
C ILE A 242 -4.11 16.74 -6.80
N THR A 243 -3.64 15.62 -6.25
CA THR A 243 -3.85 15.28 -4.84
C THR A 243 -2.56 15.48 -4.06
N GLY A 244 -2.64 16.18 -2.93
CA GLY A 244 -1.48 16.41 -2.08
C GLY A 244 -1.81 17.05 -0.76
N LEU A 245 -0.83 17.10 0.14
CA LEU A 245 -0.93 17.83 1.40
C LEU A 245 -0.54 19.29 1.19
N VAL A 246 -1.37 20.24 1.60
CA VAL A 246 -1.02 21.67 1.55
C VAL A 246 0.02 21.97 2.62
N THR A 247 1.25 22.27 2.21
CA THR A 247 2.35 22.61 3.12
C THR A 247 2.50 24.12 3.32
N LYS A 248 2.11 24.91 2.32
CA LYS A 248 2.02 26.37 2.38
C LYS A 248 0.85 26.88 1.55
N LYS A 249 0.28 28.01 1.98
CA LYS A 249 -0.81 28.69 1.30
C LYS A 249 -0.57 30.20 1.35
N SER A 250 -0.57 30.86 0.19
CA SER A 250 -0.69 32.31 0.05
C SER A 250 -1.94 32.66 -0.78
N ASP A 251 -2.14 33.93 -1.06
CA ASP A 251 -3.20 34.39 -1.96
C ASP A 251 -2.89 34.05 -3.42
N GLU A 252 -1.61 33.96 -3.82
CA GLU A 252 -1.22 33.64 -5.21
C GLU A 252 -1.00 32.15 -5.49
N ALA A 253 -0.59 31.35 -4.49
CA ALA A 253 -0.23 29.95 -4.73
C ALA A 253 -0.46 29.02 -3.54
N LEU A 254 -0.65 27.74 -3.86
CA LEU A 254 -0.55 26.62 -2.95
C LEU A 254 0.76 25.86 -3.19
N THR A 255 1.44 25.47 -2.11
CA THR A 255 2.53 24.49 -2.17
C THR A 255 2.01 23.16 -1.65
N LEU A 256 2.14 22.13 -2.47
CA LEU A 256 1.60 20.80 -2.23
C LEU A 256 2.74 19.79 -2.11
N LEU A 257 2.66 18.93 -1.10
CA LEU A 257 3.39 17.68 -1.06
C LEU A 257 2.53 16.60 -1.72
N THR A 258 2.82 16.32 -2.98
CA THR A 258 2.09 15.34 -3.81
C THR A 258 2.67 13.93 -3.66
N ASN A 259 3.95 13.80 -3.30
CA ASN A 259 4.60 12.53 -3.03
C ASN A 259 5.32 12.53 -1.67
N PRO A 260 4.68 12.00 -0.60
CA PRO A 260 5.30 11.85 0.72
C PRO A 260 6.63 11.07 0.76
N LEU A 261 6.96 10.24 -0.24
CA LEU A 261 8.27 9.56 -0.31
C LEU A 261 9.40 10.49 -0.74
N LYS A 262 9.05 11.65 -1.31
CA LYS A 262 9.97 12.67 -1.79
C LYS A 262 9.62 14.01 -1.15
N PRO A 263 9.82 14.15 0.17
CA PRO A 263 9.35 15.31 0.94
C PRO A 263 9.96 16.66 0.51
N THR A 264 11.04 16.62 -0.27
CA THR A 264 11.70 17.81 -0.84
C THR A 264 11.18 18.18 -2.22
N GLU A 265 10.49 17.29 -2.92
CA GLU A 265 9.85 17.56 -4.22
C GLU A 265 8.44 18.08 -3.96
N LEU A 266 8.28 19.41 -3.99
CA LEU A 266 7.02 20.10 -3.78
C LEU A 266 6.45 20.58 -5.12
N THR A 267 5.12 20.49 -5.26
CA THR A 267 4.38 21.02 -6.39
C THR A 267 3.81 22.38 -6.03
N GLU A 268 4.15 23.41 -6.79
CA GLU A 268 3.55 24.73 -6.66
C GLU A 268 2.39 24.85 -7.66
N LEU A 269 1.25 25.36 -7.20
CA LEU A 269 0.05 25.53 -8.01
C LEU A 269 -0.51 26.93 -7.78
N ALA A 270 -0.64 27.73 -8.84
CA ALA A 270 -1.22 29.05 -8.72
C ALA A 270 -2.70 28.94 -8.32
N THR A 271 -3.16 29.80 -7.41
CA THR A 271 -4.56 29.81 -6.98
C THR A 271 -5.52 30.12 -8.12
N ALA A 272 -5.05 30.85 -9.14
CA ALA A 272 -5.80 31.13 -10.37
C ALA A 272 -6.06 29.89 -11.24
N ASP A 273 -5.25 28.84 -11.10
CA ASP A 273 -5.39 27.60 -11.86
C ASP A 273 -6.31 26.59 -11.15
N ILE A 274 -6.82 26.93 -9.96
CA ILE A 274 -7.69 26.07 -9.15
C ILE A 274 -9.16 26.31 -9.50
N GLU A 275 -9.82 25.29 -10.02
CA GLU A 275 -11.28 25.29 -10.23
C GLU A 275 -12.02 24.83 -8.95
N GLU A 276 -11.58 23.72 -8.35
CA GLU A 276 -12.18 23.18 -7.14
C GLU A 276 -11.11 22.61 -6.21
N LEU A 277 -11.30 22.80 -4.89
CA LEU A 277 -10.46 22.20 -3.85
C LEU A 277 -11.33 21.38 -2.91
N ILE A 278 -11.11 20.06 -2.92
CA ILE A 278 -11.93 19.09 -2.20
C ILE A 278 -11.09 18.43 -1.10
N PRO A 279 -11.44 18.59 0.19
CA PRO A 279 -10.76 17.85 1.26
C PRO A 279 -10.96 16.33 1.11
N SER A 280 -9.87 15.56 1.15
CA SER A 280 -9.96 14.10 1.03
C SER A 280 -10.61 13.47 2.26
N LYS A 281 -11.47 12.49 2.02
CA LYS A 281 -12.11 11.67 3.07
C LYS A 281 -11.25 10.47 3.46
N VAL A 282 -10.10 10.30 2.82
CA VAL A 282 -9.18 9.19 3.06
C VAL A 282 -7.86 9.74 3.57
N SER A 283 -7.39 9.21 4.68
CA SER A 283 -6.11 9.60 5.27
C SER A 283 -4.94 9.10 4.43
N THR A 284 -3.89 9.92 4.34
CA THR A 284 -2.60 9.50 3.79
C THR A 284 -1.90 8.46 4.68
N MET A 285 -2.27 8.38 5.97
CA MET A 285 -1.82 7.28 6.83
C MET A 285 -2.47 5.97 6.35
N PRO A 286 -1.68 4.96 5.95
CA PRO A 286 -2.26 3.79 5.35
C PRO A 286 -3.02 2.90 6.34
N LYS A 287 -4.06 2.23 5.86
CA LYS A 287 -4.74 1.17 6.61
C LYS A 287 -3.91 -0.12 6.58
N GLY A 288 -4.07 -0.96 7.61
CA GLY A 288 -3.48 -2.31 7.64
C GLY A 288 -2.00 -2.35 8.03
N LEU A 289 -1.42 -1.24 8.52
CA LEU A 289 -0.01 -1.19 8.95
C LEU A 289 0.35 -2.25 10.00
N LEU A 290 -0.62 -2.68 10.82
CA LEU A 290 -0.42 -3.66 11.90
C LEU A 290 -0.77 -5.11 11.51
N MET A 291 -1.11 -5.39 10.26
CA MET A 291 -1.65 -6.71 9.87
C MET A 291 -0.66 -7.88 10.01
N THR A 292 0.63 -7.58 10.07
CA THR A 292 1.72 -8.57 10.24
C THR A 292 2.27 -8.59 11.67
N PHE A 293 1.63 -7.88 12.59
CA PHE A 293 2.00 -7.83 14.01
C PHE A 293 1.05 -8.68 14.84
N THR A 294 1.61 -9.38 15.80
CA THR A 294 0.85 -10.16 16.79
C THR A 294 0.12 -9.24 17.75
N ARG A 295 -0.85 -9.79 18.47
CA ARG A 295 -1.58 -9.07 19.54
C ARG A 295 -0.61 -8.42 20.52
N GLU A 296 0.36 -9.18 20.99
CA GLU A 296 1.33 -8.75 22.01
C GLU A 296 2.19 -7.58 21.53
N GLU A 297 2.66 -7.64 20.29
CA GLU A 297 3.45 -6.55 19.67
C GLU A 297 2.61 -5.27 19.53
N ILE A 298 1.33 -5.39 19.20
CA ILE A 298 0.45 -4.22 19.11
C ILE A 298 0.20 -3.62 20.50
N LEU A 299 0.01 -4.43 21.52
CA LEU A 299 -0.12 -3.94 22.90
C LEU A 299 1.18 -3.28 23.40
N ASP A 300 2.34 -3.82 23.01
CA ASP A 300 3.64 -3.18 23.25
C ASP A 300 3.75 -1.83 22.52
N LEU A 301 3.30 -1.71 21.26
CA LEU A 301 3.21 -0.43 20.54
C LEU A 301 2.32 0.57 21.29
N MET A 302 1.14 0.12 21.74
CA MET A 302 0.23 0.96 22.52
C MET A 302 0.89 1.43 23.82
N ARG A 303 1.68 0.56 24.48
CA ARG A 303 2.46 0.94 25.66
C ARG A 303 3.52 1.99 25.33
N PHE A 304 4.29 1.80 24.26
CA PHE A 304 5.30 2.76 23.81
C PHE A 304 4.68 4.13 23.54
N LEU A 305 3.58 4.21 22.79
CA LEU A 305 2.90 5.48 22.50
C LEU A 305 2.30 6.09 23.77
N HIS A 306 1.83 5.27 24.71
CA HIS A 306 1.32 5.74 25.98
C HIS A 306 2.39 6.48 26.81
N THR A 307 3.61 5.93 26.87
CA THR A 307 4.71 6.51 27.65
C THR A 307 5.35 7.75 27.02
N GLN A 308 5.01 8.13 25.79
CA GLN A 308 5.62 9.32 25.18
C GLN A 308 5.09 10.60 25.81
N GLY A 309 3.81 10.62 26.22
CA GLY A 309 3.17 11.81 26.78
C GLY A 309 3.13 11.88 28.31
N ASP A 310 3.89 11.04 29.00
CA ASP A 310 4.11 11.08 30.46
C ASP A 310 5.24 12.05 30.83
#